data_AF-A0A7V4WBR9-F1
#
_entry.id   AF-A0A7V4WBR9-F1
#
_cell.length_a   1.000
_cell.length_b   1.000
_cell.length_c   1.000
_cell.angle_alpha   90.00
_cell.angle_beta   90.00
_cell.angle_gamma   90.00
#
_symmetry.space_group_name_H-M   'P 1'
#
loop_
_entity.id
_entity.type
_entity.pdbx_description
1 polymer ?
#
loop_
_entity_poly.entity_id
_entity_poly.type
_entity_poly.pdbx_seq_one_letter_code
_entity_poly.pdbx_strand_id
1 'polypeptide(L)' 'MKKKQRENLAKYFYDVSKIVFSLAVLGNYLSKERFDFITFLGGVFFAGLTFACAYLLDGKED' A
#
# COMPACT_ATOMS: atom_id res chain seq x y z
N MET A 1 -8.69 3.93 20.70
CA MET A 1 -7.87 4.98 20.04
C MET A 1 -8.70 6.24 19.93
N LYS A 2 -8.10 7.44 20.07
CA LYS A 2 -8.81 8.70 19.76
C LYS A 2 -9.09 8.78 18.27
N LYS A 3 -10.26 9.29 17.88
CA LYS A 3 -10.73 9.40 16.48
C LYS A 3 -9.65 9.94 15.53
N LYS A 4 -9.03 11.06 15.91
CA LYS A 4 -7.92 11.72 15.21
C LYS A 4 -6.66 10.87 15.03
N GLN A 5 -6.36 9.96 15.95
CA GLN A 5 -5.20 9.04 15.80
C GLN A 5 -5.50 7.96 14.76
N ARG A 6 -6.75 7.50 14.69
CA ARG A 6 -7.18 6.45 13.76
C ARG A 6 -7.21 6.99 12.32
N GLU A 7 -7.74 8.19 12.11
CA GLU A 7 -7.69 8.90 10.82
C GLU A 7 -6.25 9.12 10.33
N ASN A 8 -5.34 9.59 11.21
CA ASN A 8 -3.94 9.78 10.85
C ASN A 8 -3.25 8.47 10.48
N LEU A 9 -3.55 7.36 11.18
CA LEU A 9 -3.02 6.05 10.82
C LEU A 9 -3.59 5.56 9.48
N ALA A 10 -4.89 5.71 9.23
CA ALA A 10 -5.50 5.35 7.95
C ALA A 10 -4.82 6.09 6.79
N LYS A 11 -4.62 7.40 6.95
CA LYS A 11 -3.95 8.25 5.96
C LYS A 11 -2.50 7.82 5.72
N TYR A 12 -1.76 7.53 6.80
CA TYR A 12 -0.40 7.00 6.71
C TYR A 12 -0.35 5.67 5.95
N PHE A 13 -1.25 4.73 6.26
CA PHE A 13 -1.30 3.44 5.57
C PHE A 13 -1.68 3.58 4.08
N TYR A 14 -2.57 4.52 3.74
CA TYR A 14 -2.87 4.83 2.34
C TYR A 14 -1.65 5.40 1.59
N ASP A 15 -0.89 6.29 2.22
CA ASP A 15 0.32 6.85 1.60
C ASP A 15 1.41 5.78 1.42
N VAL A 16 1.61 4.93 2.42
CA VAL A 16 2.53 3.78 2.31
C VAL A 16 2.09 2.82 1.21
N SER A 17 0.81 2.49 1.11
CA SER A 17 0.27 1.63 0.03
C SER A 17 0.59 2.21 -1.35
N LYS A 18 0.34 3.51 -1.57
CA LYS A 18 0.64 4.17 -2.84
C LYS A 18 2.13 4.19 -3.15
N ILE A 19 2.98 4.44 -2.17
CA ILE A 19 4.45 4.44 -2.33
C ILE A 19 4.93 3.04 -2.70
N VAL A 20 4.52 2.01 -1.96
CA VAL A 20 4.93 0.63 -2.22
C VAL A 20 4.44 0.16 -3.59
N PHE A 21 3.20 0.47 -3.95
CA PHE A 21 2.66 0.17 -5.28
C PHE A 21 3.45 0.89 -6.39
N SER A 22 3.75 2.17 -6.19
CA SER A 22 4.55 2.96 -7.14
C SER A 22 5.95 2.38 -7.29
N LEU A 23 6.60 1.98 -6.20
CA LEU A 23 7.93 1.33 -6.24
C LEU A 23 7.88 -0.04 -6.91
N ALA A 24 6.84 -0.84 -6.66
CA ALA A 24 6.68 -2.15 -7.29
C ALA A 24 6.50 -2.01 -8.81
N VAL A 25 5.68 -1.05 -9.26
CA VAL A 25 5.43 -0.77 -10.68
C VAL A 25 6.64 -0.12 -11.34
N LEU A 26 7.17 0.97 -10.77
CA LEU A 26 8.31 1.71 -11.33
C LEU A 26 9.59 0.90 -11.28
N GLY A 27 9.84 0.15 -10.20
CA GLY A 27 11.03 -0.71 -10.07
C GLY A 27 11.05 -1.82 -11.12
N ASN A 28 9.90 -2.43 -11.39
CA ASN A 28 9.77 -3.40 -12.48
C ASN A 28 9.81 -2.75 -13.88
N TYR A 29 9.26 -1.54 -14.03
CA TYR A 29 9.30 -0.80 -15.29
C TYR A 29 10.71 -0.33 -15.67
N LEU A 30 11.50 0.10 -14.67
CA LEU A 30 12.89 0.52 -14.84
C LEU A 30 13.82 -0.68 -15.07
N SER A 31 13.50 -1.85 -14.50
CA SER A 31 14.22 -3.10 -14.73
C SER A 31 13.85 -3.70 -16.10
N LYS A 32 14.28 -3.03 -17.18
CA LYS A 32 13.99 -3.40 -18.58
C LYS A 32 14.47 -4.81 -18.99
N GLU A 33 15.46 -5.39 -18.29
CA GLU A 33 16.08 -6.66 -18.69
C GLU A 33 15.42 -7.90 -18.06
N ARG A 34 14.81 -7.80 -16.88
CA ARG A 34 14.12 -8.92 -16.21
C ARG A 34 12.99 -8.38 -15.36
N PHE A 35 11.77 -8.51 -15.87
CA PHE A 35 10.59 -8.32 -15.05
C PHE A 35 10.57 -9.41 -13.97
N ASP A 36 10.76 -8.99 -12.71
CA ASP A 36 10.71 -9.90 -11.58
C ASP A 36 9.25 -10.00 -11.11
N PHE A 37 8.56 -10.99 -11.68
CA PHE A 37 7.17 -11.28 -11.35
C PHE A 37 6.94 -11.52 -9.85
N ILE A 38 7.92 -12.09 -9.14
CA ILE A 38 7.80 -12.37 -7.70
C ILE A 38 7.84 -11.06 -6.92
N THR A 39 8.81 -10.18 -7.23
CA THR A 39 8.94 -8.87 -6.60
C THR A 39 7.73 -7.98 -6.91
N PHE A 40 7.23 -8.02 -8.15
CA PHE A 40 6.01 -7.32 -8.54
C PHE A 40 4.79 -7.81 -7.76
N LEU A 41 4.56 -9.13 -7.74
CA LEU A 41 3.40 -9.73 -7.08
C LEU A 41 3.43 -9.51 -5.58
N GLY A 42 4.61 -9.61 -4.95
CA GLY A 42 4.81 -9.31 -3.53
C GLY A 42 4.51 -7.85 -3.20
N GLY A 43 4.98 -6.92 -4.03
CA GLY A 43 4.71 -5.48 -3.87
C GLY A 43 3.23 -5.13 -4.01
N VAL A 44 2.55 -5.70 -5.02
CA VAL A 44 1.10 -5.52 -5.21
C VAL A 44 0.31 -6.11 -4.04
N PHE A 45 0.65 -7.32 -3.58
CA PHE A 45 0.00 -7.96 -2.45
C PHE A 45 0.16 -7.15 -1.16
N PHE A 46 1.38 -6.69 -0.86
CA PHE A 46 1.64 -5.85 0.31
C PHE A 46 0.89 -4.50 0.23
N ALA A 47 0.91 -3.85 -0.93
CA ALA A 47 0.16 -2.61 -1.14
C ALA A 47 -1.35 -2.81 -0.92
N GLY A 48 -1.90 -3.94 -1.37
CA GLY A 48 -3.30 -4.33 -1.16
C GLY A 48 -3.64 -4.59 0.31
N LEU A 49 -2.78 -5.31 1.05
CA LEU A 49 -2.97 -5.51 2.50
C LEU A 49 -2.94 -4.20 3.26
N THR A 50 -2.00 -3.32 2.92
CA THR A 50 -1.83 -2.02 3.56
C THR A 50 -3.05 -1.13 3.29
N PHE A 51 -3.57 -1.16 2.06
CA PHE A 51 -4.80 -0.48 1.67
C PHE A 51 -6.03 -1.04 2.39
N ALA A 52 -6.17 -2.36 2.49
CA ALA A 52 -7.27 -3.00 3.20
C ALA A 52 -7.25 -2.66 4.69
N CYS A 53 -6.06 -2.65 5.32
CA CYS A 53 -5.89 -2.17 6.68
C CYS A 53 -6.30 -0.71 6.84
N ALA A 54 -5.89 0.17 5.92
CA ALA A 54 -6.30 1.57 5.92
C ALA A 54 -7.83 1.70 5.79
N TYR A 55 -8.43 0.96 4.86
CA TYR A 55 -9.87 0.95 4.62
C TYR A 55 -10.68 0.44 5.80
N LEU A 56 -10.24 -0.61 6.49
CA LEU A 56 -10.86 -1.09 7.72
C LEU A 56 -10.66 -0.11 8.89
N LEU A 57 -9.54 0.61 8.92
CA LEU A 57 -9.32 1.68 9.89
C LEU A 57 -10.21 2.90 9.62
N ASP A 58 -10.57 3.16 8.38
CA ASP A 58 -11.47 4.26 7.99
C ASP A 58 -12.93 3.84 8.22
N GLY A 59 -13.36 2.69 7.68
CA GLY A 59 -14.75 2.22 7.65
C GLY A 59 -15.35 1.75 8.98
N LYS A 60 -14.58 1.64 10.07
CA LYS A 60 -15.14 1.44 11.43
C LYS A 60 -15.71 2.74 12.04
N GLU A 61 -16.07 3.72 11.21
CA GLU A 61 -16.70 4.99 11.61
C GLU A 61 -18.20 5.08 11.30
N ASP A 62 -18.80 4.00 10.79
CA ASP A 62 -20.26 3.83 10.76
C ASP A 62 -20.76 3.03 11.98
#